data_AF-A0A061ACS7-F1
#
_entry.id   AF-A0A061ACS7-F1
#
_cell.length_a   1.000
_cell.length_b   1.000
_cell.length_c   1.000
_cell.angle_alpha   90.00
_cell.angle_beta   90.00
_cell.angle_gamma   90.00
#
_symmetry.space_group_name_H-M   'P 1'
#
loop_
_entity.id
_entity.type
_entity.pdbx_description
1 polymer ?
#
loop_
_entity_poly.entity_id
_entity_poly.type
_entity_poly.pdbx_seq_one_letter_code
_entity_poly.pdbx_strand_id
1 'polypeptide(L)'
;MFFEEGKSFPPAAKSLLTIQEVDASLTRLAQLTKEDEQQKELEDISKKCTGNDLKCIIRLIKHDLKMNSGAKHVLDAVDPNAYDAFKASRNLGDVIERVLRNQQDATNGSGPRKLLTIEASLMTPVQPMLVSSHTYTHMLSHTQMHTYTKQTCTHLPSAYILALYT
;
A
#
# COMPACT_ATOMS: atom_id res chain seq x y z
N MET A 1 -23.40 18.65 13.22
CA MET A 1 -22.12 18.42 12.48
C MET A 1 -21.08 19.20 13.25
N PHE A 2 -20.34 18.57 14.17
CA PHE A 2 -19.67 19.28 15.28
C PHE A 2 -18.69 20.40 14.88
N PHE A 3 -18.09 20.32 13.69
CA PHE A 3 -17.15 21.34 13.21
C PHE A 3 -17.84 22.63 12.73
N GLU A 4 -19.01 22.53 12.11
CA GLU A 4 -19.74 23.69 11.58
C GLU A 4 -20.35 24.56 12.68
N GLU A 5 -20.58 23.98 13.85
CA GLU A 5 -21.15 24.63 15.03
C GLU A 5 -20.06 25.16 16.00
N GLY A 6 -18.78 24.94 15.66
CA GLY A 6 -17.62 25.27 16.49
C GLY A 6 -17.36 26.78 16.59
N LYS A 7 -17.18 27.28 17.82
CA LYS A 7 -16.89 28.71 18.10
C LYS A 7 -15.39 29.03 18.18
N SER A 8 -14.55 28.05 18.50
CA SER A 8 -13.11 28.25 18.73
C SER A 8 -12.33 28.50 17.45
N PHE A 9 -12.70 27.84 16.35
CA PHE A 9 -12.15 28.03 15.02
C PHE A 9 -13.26 27.73 14.01
N PRO A 10 -14.01 28.76 13.55
CA PRO A 10 -15.11 28.53 12.63
C PRO A 10 -14.58 28.02 11.27
N PRO A 11 -15.38 27.22 10.55
CA PRO A 11 -15.01 26.73 9.22
C PRO A 11 -14.82 27.89 8.24
N ALA A 12 -13.88 27.73 7.32
CA ALA A 12 -13.72 28.66 6.20
C ALA A 12 -14.97 28.61 5.30
N ALA A 13 -15.40 29.76 4.78
CA ALA A 13 -16.58 29.84 3.91
C ALA A 13 -16.36 29.22 2.52
N LYS A 14 -15.10 29.15 2.07
CA LYS A 14 -14.69 28.58 0.78
C LYS A 14 -13.42 27.77 0.95
N SER A 15 -13.30 26.69 0.17
CA SER A 15 -12.07 25.89 0.10
C SER A 15 -11.06 26.63 -0.78
N LEU A 16 -9.95 27.07 -0.18
CA LEU A 16 -8.83 27.76 -0.84
C LEU A 16 -7.49 27.02 -0.65
N LEU A 17 -7.50 25.90 0.08
CA LEU A 17 -6.31 25.11 0.37
C LEU A 17 -5.85 24.36 -0.88
N THR A 18 -4.58 24.49 -1.19
CA THR A 18 -3.93 23.72 -2.25
C THR A 18 -3.48 22.35 -1.73
N ILE A 19 -3.36 21.37 -2.63
CA ILE A 19 -2.85 20.03 -2.28
C ILE A 19 -1.42 20.10 -1.73
N GLN A 20 -0.60 21.03 -2.22
CA GLN A 20 0.76 21.24 -1.75
C GLN A 20 0.80 21.75 -0.31
N GLU A 21 -0.11 22.65 0.08
CA GLU A 21 -0.21 23.13 1.46
C GLU A 21 -0.66 22.02 2.41
N VAL A 22 -1.60 21.18 1.96
CA VAL A 22 -2.05 20.00 2.72
C VAL A 22 -0.91 19.00 2.89
N ASP A 23 -0.19 18.67 1.82
CA ASP A 23 0.96 17.76 1.86
C ASP A 23 2.09 18.27 2.78
N ALA A 24 2.41 19.57 2.70
CA ALA A 24 3.39 20.19 3.57
C ALA A 24 2.95 20.15 5.05
N SER A 25 1.67 20.36 5.35
CA SER A 25 1.13 20.25 6.71
C SER A 25 1.19 18.82 7.23
N LEU A 26 0.79 17.83 6.43
CA LEU A 26 0.88 16.41 6.81
C LEU A 26 2.33 15.96 7.00
N THR A 27 3.26 16.44 6.17
CA THR A 27 4.70 16.18 6.31
C THR A 27 5.25 16.74 7.62
N ARG A 28 4.86 17.97 8.00
CA ARG A 28 5.22 18.53 9.31
C ARG A 28 4.61 17.71 10.44
N LEU A 29 3.32 17.41 10.36
CA LEU A 29 2.60 16.64 11.37
C LEU A 29 3.25 15.27 11.64
N ALA A 30 3.74 14.61 10.59
CA ALA A 30 4.43 13.32 10.70
C ALA A 30 5.76 13.38 11.49
N GLN A 31 6.37 14.56 11.64
CA GLN A 31 7.62 14.76 12.38
C GLN A 31 7.37 15.15 13.85
N LEU A 32 6.16 15.57 14.20
CA LEU A 32 5.81 16.00 15.55
C LEU A 32 5.49 14.78 16.43
N THR A 33 6.07 14.75 17.63
CA THR A 33 5.86 13.64 18.59
C THR A 33 5.12 14.07 19.85
N LYS A 34 5.02 15.38 20.12
CA LYS A 34 4.31 15.91 21.30
C LYS A 34 2.87 16.27 20.96
N GLU A 35 1.95 15.91 21.86
CA GLU A 35 0.51 16.15 21.69
C GLU A 35 0.19 17.64 21.51
N ASP A 36 0.78 18.52 22.31
CA ASP A 36 0.55 19.97 22.21
C ASP A 36 0.93 20.54 20.83
N GLU A 37 2.04 20.05 20.27
CA GLU A 37 2.54 20.47 18.96
C GLU A 37 1.65 19.92 17.83
N GLN A 38 1.23 18.67 17.93
CA GLN A 38 0.31 18.03 16.99
C GLN A 38 -1.07 18.71 16.99
N GLN A 39 -1.60 19.02 18.18
CA GLN A 39 -2.86 19.74 18.34
C GLN A 39 -2.77 21.12 17.69
N LYS A 40 -1.66 21.83 17.87
CA LYS A 40 -1.46 23.15 17.26
C LYS A 40 -1.42 23.08 15.72
N GLU A 41 -0.67 22.15 15.13
CA GLU A 41 -0.62 22.00 13.66
C GLU A 41 -2.02 21.64 13.11
N LEU A 42 -2.76 20.77 13.79
CA LEU A 42 -4.14 20.41 13.42
C LEU A 42 -5.12 21.58 13.54
N GLU A 43 -4.96 22.42 14.56
CA GLU A 43 -5.77 23.62 14.73
C GLU A 43 -5.48 24.65 13.61
N ASP A 44 -4.21 24.85 13.28
CA ASP A 44 -3.77 25.82 12.27
C ASP A 44 -4.26 25.45 10.86
N ILE A 45 -4.27 24.16 10.50
CA ILE A 45 -4.86 23.72 9.23
C ILE A 45 -6.39 23.80 9.26
N SER A 46 -7.03 23.45 10.40
CA SER A 46 -8.49 23.45 10.53
C SER A 46 -9.10 24.83 10.32
N LYS A 47 -8.43 25.90 10.77
CA LYS A 47 -8.87 27.30 10.55
C LYS A 47 -8.98 27.70 9.07
N LYS A 48 -8.31 26.99 8.17
CA LYS A 48 -8.30 27.26 6.72
C LYS A 48 -9.25 26.34 5.94
N CYS A 49 -9.86 25.37 6.60
CA CYS A 49 -10.66 24.32 5.98
C CYS A 49 -12.16 24.63 6.03
N THR A 50 -12.89 24.23 4.97
CA THR A 50 -14.32 23.95 5.09
C THR A 50 -14.52 22.62 5.86
N GLY A 51 -15.74 22.30 6.33
CA GLY A 51 -15.98 21.00 6.96
C GLY A 51 -15.75 19.79 6.05
N ASN A 52 -15.83 19.97 4.72
CA ASN A 52 -15.49 18.92 3.76
C ASN A 52 -13.99 18.73 3.62
N ASP A 53 -13.21 19.83 3.61
CA ASP A 53 -11.75 19.75 3.55
C ASP A 53 -11.21 19.07 4.80
N LEU A 54 -11.68 19.47 5.98
CA LEU A 54 -11.26 18.86 7.23
C LEU A 54 -11.61 17.37 7.29
N LYS A 55 -12.80 16.99 6.81
CA LYS A 55 -13.19 15.57 6.69
C LYS A 55 -12.23 14.81 5.76
N CYS A 56 -11.79 15.42 4.66
CA CYS A 56 -10.83 14.83 3.74
C CYS A 56 -9.44 14.65 4.39
N ILE A 57 -8.95 15.69 5.08
CA ILE A 57 -7.66 15.67 5.77
C ILE A 57 -7.63 14.60 6.87
N ILE A 58 -8.69 14.49 7.68
CA ILE A 58 -8.78 13.44 8.70
C ILE A 58 -8.74 12.05 8.06
N ARG A 59 -9.35 11.86 6.89
CA ARG A 59 -9.28 10.59 6.15
C ARG A 59 -7.88 10.29 5.63
N LEU A 60 -7.14 11.30 5.20
CA LEU A 60 -5.73 11.17 4.82
C LEU A 60 -4.88 10.74 6.03
N ILE A 61 -5.06 11.38 7.19
CA ILE A 61 -4.36 11.04 8.43
C ILE A 61 -4.69 9.60 8.87
N LYS A 62 -5.95 9.19 8.76
CA LYS A 62 -6.37 7.82 9.07
C LYS A 62 -5.96 6.77 8.03
N HIS A 63 -5.28 7.18 6.96
CA HIS A 63 -4.90 6.32 5.83
C HIS A 63 -6.07 5.60 5.15
N ASP A 64 -7.29 6.18 5.20
CA ASP A 64 -8.49 5.58 4.61
C ASP A 64 -9.46 6.64 4.07
N LEU A 65 -9.46 6.80 2.74
CA LEU A 65 -10.34 7.73 2.04
C LEU A 65 -11.80 7.24 1.90
N LYS A 66 -12.10 5.97 2.22
CA LYS A 66 -13.45 5.38 2.10
C LYS A 66 -14.05 5.43 0.69
N MET A 67 -13.23 5.21 -0.33
CA MET A 67 -13.66 5.20 -1.75
C MET A 67 -13.70 3.79 -2.38
N ASN A 68 -13.61 2.71 -1.58
CA ASN A 68 -13.63 1.31 -2.05
C ASN A 68 -12.62 1.01 -3.19
N SER A 69 -11.54 1.78 -3.25
CA SER A 69 -10.54 1.71 -4.29
C SER A 69 -9.16 1.60 -3.66
N GLY A 70 -8.35 0.67 -4.15
CA GLY A 70 -6.99 0.44 -3.68
C GLY A 70 -5.94 0.84 -4.71
N ALA A 71 -4.66 0.61 -4.39
CA ALA A 71 -3.54 1.00 -5.24
C ALA A 71 -3.65 0.45 -6.68
N LYS A 72 -4.16 -0.77 -6.87
CA LYS A 72 -4.36 -1.36 -8.20
C LYS A 72 -5.26 -0.50 -9.08
N HIS A 73 -6.49 -0.23 -8.62
CA HIS A 73 -7.46 0.53 -9.41
C HIS A 73 -6.96 1.95 -9.73
N VAL A 74 -6.26 2.59 -8.80
CA VAL A 74 -5.71 3.94 -9.00
C VAL A 74 -4.53 3.91 -10.00
N LEU A 75 -3.63 2.93 -9.89
CA LEU A 75 -2.46 2.83 -10.78
C LEU A 75 -2.83 2.34 -12.18
N ASP A 76 -3.81 1.45 -12.31
CA ASP A 76 -4.32 0.98 -13.61
C ASP A 76 -4.93 2.14 -14.44
N ALA A 77 -5.43 3.19 -13.78
CA ALA A 77 -5.91 4.40 -14.43
C ALA A 77 -4.77 5.31 -14.93
N VAL A 78 -3.55 5.16 -14.40
CA VAL A 78 -2.37 5.94 -14.80
C VAL A 78 -1.67 5.29 -15.99
N ASP A 79 -1.35 4.01 -15.89
CA ASP A 79 -0.78 3.20 -16.97
C ASP A 79 -1.06 1.71 -16.71
N PRO A 80 -1.35 0.88 -17.74
CA PRO A 80 -1.65 -0.55 -17.55
C PRO A 80 -0.56 -1.34 -16.81
N ASN A 81 0.70 -0.93 -16.88
CA ASN A 81 1.83 -1.60 -16.23
C ASN A 81 2.25 -0.91 -14.91
N ALA A 82 1.62 0.20 -14.51
CA ALA A 82 2.03 0.97 -13.33
C ALA A 82 1.90 0.15 -12.05
N TYR A 83 0.86 -0.68 -11.91
CA TYR A 83 0.69 -1.52 -10.73
C TYR A 83 1.82 -2.56 -10.61
N ASP A 84 2.22 -3.19 -11.73
CA ASP A 84 3.30 -4.18 -11.72
C ASP A 84 4.67 -3.54 -11.46
N ALA A 85 4.93 -2.37 -12.05
CA ALA A 85 6.14 -1.60 -11.77
C ALA A 85 6.22 -1.18 -10.29
N PHE A 86 5.08 -0.83 -9.69
CA PHE A 86 5.00 -0.50 -8.27
C PHE A 86 5.19 -1.72 -7.36
N LYS A 87 4.76 -2.93 -7.78
CA LYS A 87 5.10 -4.16 -7.04
C LYS A 87 6.60 -4.47 -7.06
N ALA A 88 7.29 -4.12 -8.15
CA ALA A 88 8.72 -4.37 -8.33
C ALA A 88 9.63 -3.38 -7.60
N SER A 89 9.18 -2.14 -7.36
CA SER A 89 10.02 -1.07 -6.78
C SER A 89 9.44 -0.40 -5.53
N ARG A 90 8.17 -0.60 -5.21
CA ARG A 90 7.47 0.04 -4.08
C ARG A 90 7.72 1.55 -3.95
N ASN A 91 8.08 2.22 -5.04
CA ASN A 91 8.38 3.64 -5.10
C ASN A 91 7.38 4.29 -6.05
N LEU A 92 6.39 5.00 -5.50
CA LEU A 92 5.37 5.64 -6.30
C LEU A 92 5.94 6.80 -7.14
N GLY A 93 6.89 7.56 -6.60
CA GLY A 93 7.49 8.70 -7.28
C GLY A 93 8.20 8.28 -8.58
N ASP A 94 9.04 7.25 -8.51
CA ASP A 94 9.75 6.70 -9.68
C ASP A 94 8.77 6.22 -10.77
N VAL A 95 7.73 5.48 -10.36
CA VAL A 95 6.73 4.95 -11.32
C VAL A 95 6.04 6.10 -12.05
N ILE A 96 5.60 7.14 -11.34
CA ILE A 96 4.92 8.29 -11.94
C ILE A 96 5.88 9.09 -12.85
N GLU A 97 7.12 9.32 -12.43
CA GLU A 97 8.11 10.04 -13.25
C GLU A 97 8.37 9.32 -14.58
N ARG A 98 8.51 8.00 -14.53
CA ARG A 98 8.72 7.17 -15.72
C ARG A 98 7.49 7.14 -16.64
N VAL A 99 6.28 7.12 -16.08
CA VAL A 99 5.02 7.27 -16.84
C VAL A 99 5.02 8.61 -17.58
N LEU A 100 5.29 9.70 -16.87
CA LEU A 100 5.26 11.04 -17.44
C LEU A 100 6.29 11.20 -18.57
N ARG A 101 7.50 10.66 -18.39
CA ARG A 101 8.54 10.64 -19.45
C ARG A 101 8.07 9.86 -20.69
N ASN A 102 7.51 8.67 -20.50
CA ASN A 102 7.00 7.86 -21.62
C ASN A 102 5.84 8.55 -22.36
N GLN A 103 4.98 9.29 -21.65
CA GLN A 103 3.92 10.08 -22.26
C GLN A 103 4.48 11.27 -23.06
N GLN A 104 5.48 11.97 -22.54
CA GLN A 104 6.15 13.09 -23.23
C GLN A 104 6.87 12.63 -24.50
N ASP A 105 7.59 11.51 -24.46
CA ASP A 105 8.30 10.95 -25.62
C ASP A 105 7.32 10.58 -26.75
N ALA A 106 6.13 10.09 -26.39
CA ALA A 106 5.07 9.78 -27.35
C ALA A 106 4.43 11.03 -27.97
N THR A 107 4.34 12.14 -27.23
CA THR A 107 3.83 13.41 -27.77
C THR A 107 4.86 14.13 -28.66
N ASN A 108 6.16 13.95 -28.39
CA ASN A 108 7.26 14.60 -29.11
C ASN A 108 7.69 13.88 -30.40
N GLY A 109 6.90 12.91 -30.87
CA GLY A 109 7.12 12.24 -32.16
C GLY A 109 8.19 11.13 -32.17
N SER A 110 8.73 10.76 -31.01
CA SER A 110 9.70 9.67 -30.87
C SER A 110 8.99 8.29 -30.79
N GLY A 111 8.27 7.93 -31.85
CA GLY A 111 7.72 6.58 -32.02
C GLY A 111 6.53 6.22 -31.10
N PRO A 112 6.05 4.95 -31.16
CA PRO A 112 4.90 4.49 -30.38
C PRO A 112 5.18 4.53 -28.87
N ARG A 113 4.12 4.74 -28.06
CA ARG A 113 4.19 4.78 -26.60
C ARG A 113 4.97 3.57 -26.06
N LYS A 114 6.09 3.84 -25.38
CA LYS A 114 6.82 2.79 -24.66
C LYS A 114 6.01 2.36 -23.44
N LEU A 115 5.75 1.06 -23.36
CA LEU A 115 5.23 0.44 -22.15
C LEU A 115 6.22 0.66 -21.00
N LEU A 116 5.71 0.80 -19.77
CA LEU A 116 6.57 0.81 -18.60
C LEU A 116 7.27 -0.55 -18.46
N THR A 117 8.60 -0.53 -18.42
CA THR A 117 9.41 -1.69 -18.09
C THR A 117 9.24 -2.04 -16.60
N ILE A 118 9.03 -3.30 -16.27
CA ILE A 118 8.89 -3.74 -14.88
C ILE A 118 10.22 -4.33 -14.45
N GLU A 119 10.96 -3.61 -13.61
CA GLU A 119 12.29 -4.03 -13.15
C GLU A 119 12.41 -3.80 -11.65
N ALA A 120 13.05 -4.76 -10.97
CA ALA A 120 13.46 -4.60 -9.59
C ALA A 120 14.79 -3.85 -9.55
N SER A 121 14.91 -2.87 -8.64
CA SER A 121 16.12 -2.09 -8.45
C SER A 121 16.82 -2.47 -7.16
N LEU A 122 18.16 -2.45 -7.15
CA LEU A 122 18.95 -2.68 -5.95
C LEU A 122 18.61 -1.61 -4.89
N MET A 123 18.60 -1.99 -3.61
CA MET A 123 18.21 -1.13 -2.47
C MET A 123 16.75 -0.65 -2.48
N THR A 124 15.92 -1.16 -3.38
CA THR A 124 14.53 -0.77 -3.51
C THR A 124 13.62 -1.95 -3.13
N PRO A 125 12.68 -1.79 -2.18
CA PRO A 125 11.90 -2.91 -1.68
C PRO A 125 10.93 -3.47 -2.74
N VAL A 126 10.89 -4.79 -2.89
CA VAL A 126 9.95 -5.52 -3.75
C VAL A 126 8.80 -6.03 -2.89
N GLN A 127 7.57 -6.04 -3.41
CA GLN A 127 6.45 -6.66 -2.69
C GLN A 127 6.73 -8.17 -2.48
N PRO A 128 6.68 -8.67 -1.22
CA PRO A 128 6.96 -10.07 -0.95
C PRO A 128 5.90 -10.97 -1.60
N MET A 129 6.34 -12.15 -2.04
CA MET A 129 5.44 -13.17 -2.57
C MET A 129 4.58 -13.74 -1.43
N LEU A 130 3.27 -13.82 -1.66
CA LEU A 130 2.33 -14.41 -0.72
C LEU A 130 1.86 -15.77 -1.24
N VAL A 131 1.66 -16.72 -0.33
CA VAL A 131 1.14 -18.05 -0.62
C VAL A 131 -0.30 -18.15 -0.12
N SER A 132 -1.16 -18.80 -0.91
CA SER A 132 -2.54 -19.06 -0.51
C SER A 132 -2.62 -20.17 0.53
N SER A 133 -3.62 -20.11 1.41
CA SER A 133 -3.86 -21.13 2.44
C SER A 133 -3.93 -22.56 1.86
N HIS A 134 -4.54 -22.72 0.68
CA HIS A 134 -4.63 -24.02 0.00
C HIS A 134 -3.27 -24.59 -0.40
N THR A 135 -2.38 -23.72 -0.90
CA THR A 135 -1.02 -24.16 -1.25
C THR A 135 -0.21 -24.46 0.02
N TYR A 136 -0.48 -23.77 1.13
CA TYR A 136 0.15 -24.04 2.42
C TYR A 136 -0.23 -25.41 2.98
N THR A 137 -1.51 -25.81 2.92
CA THR A 137 -1.94 -27.15 3.36
C THR A 137 -1.35 -28.25 2.49
N HIS A 138 -1.21 -28.03 1.19
CA HIS A 138 -0.55 -28.97 0.28
C HIS A 138 0.96 -29.09 0.54
N MET A 139 1.65 -27.98 0.84
CA MET A 139 3.07 -28.04 1.22
C MET A 139 3.29 -28.73 2.56
N LEU A 140 2.40 -28.49 3.53
CA LEU A 140 2.43 -29.18 4.82
C LEU A 140 2.12 -30.67 4.69
N SER A 141 1.13 -31.08 3.89
CA SER A 141 0.83 -32.50 3.69
C SER A 141 2.00 -33.24 3.04
N HIS A 142 2.68 -32.63 2.06
CA HIS A 142 3.90 -33.19 1.48
C HIS A 142 5.07 -33.21 2.47
N THR A 143 5.22 -32.20 3.33
CA THR A 143 6.27 -32.17 4.35
C THR A 143 6.04 -33.22 5.44
N GLN A 144 4.79 -33.44 5.87
CA GLN A 144 4.40 -34.51 6.79
C GLN A 144 4.68 -35.90 6.18
N MET A 145 4.36 -36.10 4.90
CA MET A 145 4.68 -37.36 4.19
C MET A 145 6.19 -37.65 4.16
N HIS A 146 7.03 -36.62 4.00
CA HIS A 146 8.49 -36.74 4.03
C HIS A 146 9.06 -37.02 5.44
N THR A 147 8.44 -36.53 6.52
CA THR A 147 8.84 -36.88 7.89
C THR A 147 8.45 -38.31 8.26
N TYR A 148 7.28 -38.79 7.82
CA TYR A 148 6.86 -40.20 8.00
C TYR A 148 7.77 -41.18 7.24
N THR A 149 8.22 -40.84 6.01
CA THR A 149 9.15 -41.70 5.26
C THR A 149 10.57 -41.69 5.80
N LYS A 150 11.02 -40.62 6.49
CA LYS A 150 12.31 -40.64 7.18
C LYS A 150 12.28 -41.42 8.49
N GLN A 151 11.16 -41.41 9.23
CA GLN A 151 11.00 -42.21 10.45
C GLN A 151 10.95 -43.72 10.19
N THR A 152 10.38 -44.16 9.05
CA THR A 152 10.38 -45.59 8.67
C THR A 152 11.72 -46.10 8.14
N CYS A 153 12.66 -45.20 7.80
CA CYS A 153 13.97 -45.59 7.26
C CYS A 153 15.08 -45.67 8.32
N THR A 154 14.85 -45.19 9.55
CA THR A 154 15.85 -45.21 10.65
C THR A 154 15.62 -46.27 11.73
N HIS A 155 14.64 -47.17 11.56
CA HIS A 155 14.47 -48.31 12.48
C HIS A 155 13.93 -49.54 11.73
N LEU A 156 14.84 -50.24 11.03
CA LEU A 156 14.74 -51.68 10.92
C LEU A 156 15.46 -52.27 12.14
N PRO A 157 14.70 -52.80 13.10
CA PRO A 157 14.95 -54.18 13.48
C PRO A 157 13.67 -55.00 13.34
N SER A 158 13.81 -56.09 12.62
CA SER A 158 13.16 -57.39 12.84
C SER A 158 11.75 -57.41 13.46
N ALA A 159 10.81 -57.90 12.65
CA ALA A 159 9.57 -58.57 13.06
C ALA A 159 8.53 -57.72 13.81
N TYR A 160 7.41 -57.44 13.16
CA TYR A 160 6.11 -58.08 13.47
C TYR A 160 5.06 -57.55 12.49
N ILE A 161 4.62 -58.44 11.63
CA ILE A 161 3.38 -58.34 10.85
C ILE A 161 2.21 -58.67 11.81
N LEU A 162 1.03 -58.09 11.51
CA LEU A 162 -0.31 -58.30 12.09
C LEU A 162 -0.76 -57.32 13.17
N ALA A 163 -1.49 -56.29 12.73
CA ALA A 163 -2.85 -56.02 13.22
C ALA A 163 -3.52 -55.02 12.26
N LEU A 164 -4.06 -55.56 11.16
CA LEU A 164 -5.04 -54.90 10.30
C LEU A 164 -6.43 -55.33 10.80
N TYR A 165 -7.32 -54.35 10.95
CA TYR A 165 -8.79 -54.49 10.99
C TYR A 165 -9.40 -55.41 12.07
N THR A 166 -9.75 -54.81 13.21
CA THR A 166 -11.13 -54.68 13.72
C THR A 166 -11.17 -53.67 14.85
#